data_AF-A0A4Y2USV4-F1
#
_entry.id   AF-A0A4Y2USV4-F1
#
_cell.length_a   1.000
_cell.length_b   1.000
_cell.length_c   1.000
_cell.angle_alpha   90.00
_cell.angle_beta   90.00
_cell.angle_gamma   90.00
#
_symmetry.space_group_name_H-M   'P 1'
#
loop_
_entity.id
_entity.type
_entity.pdbx_description
1 polymer ?
#
loop_
_entity_poly.entity_id
_entity_poly.type
_entity_poly.pdbx_seq_one_letter_code
_entity_poly.pdbx_strand_id
1 'polypeptide(L)'
;MRIESTTGEKVKSSPDVHHLIQKFHPKVVDISLYLTLFERQIKRAKVTEEMWASHLIGLLPNDMAQLIAREPEEVTEDYEQIKQILLKRYELSAEMFSQMFIKHSKNADGTWKGFMYQIRTYLQEWIKGLEVERFEQLCDLISTDQIKCRVPTEVKEYFIDE
;
A
#
# COMPACT_ATOMS: atom_id res chain seq x y z
N MET A 1 45.54 26.15 -38.15
CA MET A 1 44.22 26.59 -37.65
C MET A 1 43.58 25.40 -36.98
N ARG A 2 43.27 25.54 -35.69
CA ARG A 2 42.72 24.53 -34.76
C ARG A 2 41.23 24.40 -35.04
N ILE A 3 40.71 23.17 -35.10
CA ILE A 3 39.29 22.91 -34.84
C ILE A 3 39.21 21.60 -34.04
N GLU A 4 38.96 21.76 -32.74
CA GLU A 4 38.41 20.75 -31.84
C GLU A 4 36.90 20.69 -32.06
N SER A 5 36.31 19.50 -32.13
CA SER A 5 34.95 19.14 -31.67
C SER A 5 34.59 17.76 -32.23
N THR A 6 33.93 16.84 -31.54
CA THR A 6 33.39 16.80 -30.19
C THR A 6 33.24 15.32 -29.85
N THR A 7 33.72 14.96 -28.66
CA THR A 7 33.51 13.67 -28.02
C THR A 7 32.00 13.39 -27.99
N GLY A 8 31.54 12.38 -28.72
CA GLY A 8 30.20 11.86 -28.57
C GLY A 8 30.04 11.36 -27.13
N GLU A 9 29.32 12.12 -26.32
CA GLU A 9 28.82 11.65 -25.04
C GLU A 9 28.05 10.36 -25.29
N LYS A 10 28.64 9.24 -24.87
CA LYS A 10 27.93 8.01 -24.64
C LYS A 10 26.85 8.34 -23.62
N VAL A 11 25.62 8.50 -24.09
CA VAL A 11 24.41 8.36 -23.28
C VAL A 11 24.56 7.05 -22.54
N LYS A 12 24.94 7.13 -21.27
CA LYS A 12 24.95 5.98 -20.37
C LYS A 12 23.50 5.54 -20.28
N SER A 13 23.17 4.48 -21.01
CA SER A 13 21.94 3.73 -20.81
C SER A 13 21.86 3.40 -19.32
N SER A 14 20.95 4.07 -18.61
CA SER A 14 20.64 3.76 -17.22
C SER A 14 20.38 2.25 -17.13
N PRO A 15 20.99 1.52 -16.17
CA PRO A 15 20.69 0.10 -16.00
C PRO A 15 19.19 -0.02 -15.77
N ASP A 16 18.55 -0.78 -16.67
CA ASP A 16 17.11 -0.95 -16.84
C ASP A 16 16.43 -1.37 -15.52
N VAL A 17 16.11 -0.43 -14.63
CA VAL A 17 15.77 -0.65 -13.20
C VAL A 17 14.66 -1.68 -13.00
N HIS A 18 13.84 -1.88 -14.03
CA HIS A 18 12.81 -2.92 -14.12
C HIS A 18 13.31 -4.36 -13.98
N HIS A 19 14.59 -4.68 -14.25
CA HIS A 19 15.13 -6.02 -13.99
C HIS A 19 15.62 -6.21 -12.54
N LEU A 20 15.85 -5.11 -11.80
CA LEU A 20 16.30 -5.14 -10.41
C LEU A 20 15.13 -5.08 -9.42
N ILE A 21 14.00 -4.51 -9.83
CA ILE A 21 12.83 -4.32 -8.97
C ILE A 21 11.73 -5.28 -9.40
N GLN A 22 11.31 -6.13 -8.47
CA GLN A 22 10.22 -7.07 -8.70
C GLN A 22 8.88 -6.34 -8.79
N LYS A 23 7.96 -6.89 -9.59
CA LYS A 23 6.58 -6.39 -9.66
C LYS A 23 5.92 -6.53 -8.30
N PHE A 24 5.08 -5.55 -7.96
CA PHE A 24 4.33 -5.58 -6.72
C PHE A 24 3.30 -6.71 -6.75
N HIS A 25 3.33 -7.56 -5.72
CA HIS A 25 2.38 -8.66 -5.53
C HIS A 25 1.66 -8.47 -4.19
N PRO A 26 0.43 -7.93 -4.19
CA PRO A 26 -0.33 -7.66 -2.95
C PRO A 26 -0.79 -8.91 -2.18
N LYS A 27 -0.32 -10.10 -2.59
CA LYS A 27 -0.56 -11.38 -1.90
C LYS A 27 0.69 -11.91 -1.19
N VAL A 28 1.83 -11.25 -1.39
CA VAL A 28 3.16 -11.76 -1.01
C VAL A 28 3.96 -10.71 -0.24
N VAL A 29 3.72 -9.41 -0.46
CA VAL A 29 4.52 -8.33 0.13
C VAL A 29 3.66 -7.10 0.41
N ASP A 30 3.79 -6.57 1.62
CA ASP A 30 3.11 -5.37 2.11
C ASP A 30 3.45 -4.16 1.26
N ILE A 31 2.45 -3.29 1.01
CA ILE A 31 2.65 -2.11 0.16
C ILE A 31 3.68 -1.14 0.75
N SER A 32 3.70 -0.96 2.07
CA SER A 32 4.65 -0.07 2.76
C SER A 32 6.07 -0.64 2.72
N LEU A 33 6.20 -1.96 2.93
CA LEU A 33 7.47 -2.67 2.80
C LEU A 33 7.97 -2.64 1.35
N TYR A 34 7.08 -2.85 0.39
CA TYR A 34 7.38 -2.79 -1.04
C TYR A 34 7.88 -1.40 -1.44
N LEU A 35 7.19 -0.33 -1.04
CA LEU A 35 7.58 1.05 -1.29
C LEU A 35 8.96 1.36 -0.68
N THR A 36 9.22 0.89 0.54
CA THR A 36 10.53 1.04 1.20
C THR A 36 11.65 0.33 0.42
N LEU A 37 11.39 -0.89 -0.07
CA LEU A 37 12.34 -1.64 -0.88
C LEU A 37 12.55 -0.97 -2.24
N PHE A 38 11.48 -0.51 -2.88
CA PHE A 38 11.52 0.25 -4.12
C PHE A 38 12.40 1.50 -3.99
N GLU A 39 12.17 2.34 -2.97
CA GLU A 39 12.96 3.56 -2.72
C GLU A 39 14.44 3.24 -2.56
N ARG A 40 14.78 2.19 -1.79
CA ARG A 40 16.18 1.77 -1.60
C ARG A 40 16.82 1.36 -2.92
N GLN A 41 16.10 0.63 -3.79
CA GLN A 41 16.66 0.16 -5.06
C GLN A 41 16.81 1.28 -6.08
N ILE A 42 15.81 2.15 -6.19
CA ILE A 42 15.86 3.29 -7.10
C ILE A 42 16.97 4.28 -6.67
N LYS A 43 17.14 4.52 -5.36
CA LYS A 43 18.26 5.32 -4.81
C LYS A 43 19.61 4.69 -5.15
N ARG A 44 19.75 3.37 -5.03
CA ARG A 44 20.97 2.64 -5.43
C ARG A 44 21.25 2.72 -6.93
N ALA A 45 20.20 2.69 -7.74
CA ALA A 45 20.28 2.86 -9.19
C ALA A 45 20.53 4.31 -9.63
N LYS A 46 20.52 5.28 -8.70
CA LYS A 46 20.72 6.72 -8.96
C LYS A 46 19.73 7.28 -9.99
N VAL A 47 18.49 6.81 -9.94
CA VAL A 47 17.39 7.32 -10.79
C VAL A 47 16.95 8.70 -10.26
N THR A 48 16.71 9.64 -11.16
CA THR A 48 16.20 10.98 -10.83
C THR A 48 14.79 10.90 -10.23
N GLU A 49 14.48 11.72 -9.22
CA GLU A 49 13.20 11.68 -8.50
C GLU A 49 11.98 11.85 -9.43
N GLU A 50 12.12 12.68 -10.48
CA GLU A 50 11.12 12.87 -11.54
C GLU A 50 10.71 11.56 -12.24
N MET A 51 11.60 10.56 -12.27
CA MET A 51 11.34 9.28 -12.92
C MET A 51 10.78 8.24 -11.94
N TRP A 52 10.75 8.49 -10.63
CA TRP A 52 10.34 7.49 -9.64
C TRP A 52 8.86 7.11 -9.79
N ALA A 53 7.99 8.10 -10.01
CA ALA A 53 6.57 7.90 -10.26
C ALA A 53 6.33 6.95 -11.44
N SER A 54 6.92 7.26 -12.60
CA SER A 54 6.82 6.46 -13.82
C SER A 54 7.32 5.02 -13.64
N HIS A 55 8.44 4.83 -12.93
CA HIS A 55 8.97 3.50 -12.64
C HIS A 55 8.07 2.71 -11.69
N LEU A 56 7.51 3.36 -10.66
CA LEU A 56 6.60 2.72 -9.72
C LEU A 56 5.33 2.25 -10.44
N ILE A 57 4.70 3.12 -11.24
CA ILE A 57 3.48 2.80 -12.00
C ILE A 57 3.68 1.57 -12.90
N GLY A 58 4.83 1.47 -13.57
CA GLY A 58 5.16 0.32 -14.43
C GLY A 58 5.32 -1.02 -13.70
N LEU A 59 5.51 -1.00 -12.37
CA LEU A 59 5.71 -2.18 -11.54
C LEU A 59 4.46 -2.58 -10.74
N LEU A 60 3.43 -1.75 -10.74
CA LEU A 60 2.18 -1.99 -10.04
C LEU A 60 1.22 -2.91 -10.85
N PRO A 61 0.31 -3.63 -10.16
CA PRO A 61 -0.81 -4.29 -10.81
C PRO A 61 -1.70 -3.32 -11.57
N ASN A 62 -2.35 -3.80 -12.63
CA ASN A 62 -3.19 -2.99 -13.52
C ASN A 62 -4.26 -2.19 -12.75
N ASP A 63 -4.93 -2.84 -11.79
CA ASP A 63 -5.99 -2.21 -10.99
C ASP A 63 -5.49 -0.98 -10.20
N MET A 64 -4.22 -1.00 -9.76
CA MET A 64 -3.61 0.12 -9.02
C MET A 64 -3.11 1.21 -9.96
N ALA A 65 -2.52 0.83 -11.11
CA ALA A 65 -2.12 1.77 -12.13
C ALA A 65 -3.34 2.54 -12.69
N GLN A 66 -4.49 1.87 -12.86
CA GLN A 66 -5.75 2.51 -13.25
C GLN A 66 -6.29 3.48 -12.21
N LEU A 67 -6.04 3.23 -10.93
CA LEU A 67 -6.44 4.15 -9.87
C LEU A 67 -5.62 5.44 -9.96
N ILE A 68 -4.30 5.32 -10.10
CA ILE A 68 -3.39 6.46 -10.26
C ILE A 68 -3.71 7.23 -11.55
N ALA A 69 -4.02 6.56 -12.64
CA ALA A 69 -4.36 7.20 -13.92
C ALA A 69 -5.66 8.02 -13.90
N ARG A 70 -6.46 7.96 -12.83
CA ARG A 70 -7.67 8.80 -12.66
C ARG A 70 -7.36 10.11 -11.92
N GLU A 71 -6.21 10.20 -11.29
CA GLU A 71 -5.73 11.40 -10.60
C GLU A 71 -5.16 12.40 -11.61
N PRO A 72 -5.09 13.70 -11.27
CA PRO A 72 -4.56 14.73 -12.16
C PRO A 72 -3.05 14.54 -12.42
N GLU A 73 -2.55 15.10 -13.52
CA GLU A 73 -1.18 14.88 -13.98
C GLU A 73 -0.13 15.30 -12.93
N GLU A 74 -0.40 16.38 -12.20
CA GLU A 74 0.44 16.87 -11.10
C GLU A 74 0.62 15.83 -9.97
N VAL A 75 -0.38 14.98 -9.76
CA VAL A 75 -0.36 13.89 -8.78
C VAL A 75 0.35 12.66 -9.35
N THR A 76 0.21 12.39 -10.65
CA THR A 76 0.84 11.24 -11.31
C THR A 76 2.33 11.41 -11.58
N GLU A 77 2.84 12.63 -11.52
CA GLU A 77 4.28 12.94 -11.61
C GLU A 77 4.97 12.98 -10.24
N ASP A 78 4.21 13.21 -9.16
CA ASP A 78 4.74 13.26 -7.80
C ASP A 78 4.71 11.88 -7.13
N TYR A 79 5.91 11.33 -6.91
CA TYR A 79 6.08 10.05 -6.22
C TYR A 79 5.45 10.02 -4.83
N GLU A 80 5.57 11.09 -4.05
CA GLU A 80 5.05 11.13 -2.68
C GLU A 80 3.53 11.13 -2.69
N GLN A 81 2.90 11.82 -3.65
CA GLN A 81 1.44 11.77 -3.82
C GLN A 81 0.97 10.35 -4.18
N ILE A 82 1.62 9.71 -5.16
CA ILE A 82 1.29 8.31 -5.53
C ILE A 82 1.45 7.38 -4.33
N LYS A 83 2.53 7.54 -3.56
CA LYS A 83 2.80 6.76 -2.36
C LYS A 83 1.66 6.89 -1.35
N GLN A 84 1.21 8.11 -1.06
CA GLN A 84 0.09 8.35 -0.15
C GLN A 84 -1.22 7.74 -0.66
N ILE A 85 -1.50 7.82 -1.96
CA ILE A 85 -2.67 7.19 -2.58
C ILE A 85 -2.65 5.67 -2.39
N LEU A 86 -1.50 5.04 -2.65
CA LEU A 86 -1.33 3.60 -2.51
C LEU A 86 -1.53 3.16 -1.05
N LEU A 87 -0.87 3.83 -0.10
CA LEU A 87 -1.00 3.54 1.32
C LEU A 87 -2.45 3.69 1.79
N LYS A 88 -3.08 4.83 1.50
CA LYS A 88 -4.47 5.10 1.87
C LYS A 88 -5.44 4.09 1.26
N ARG A 89 -5.22 3.64 0.02
CA ARG A 89 -6.09 2.65 -0.62
C ARG A 89 -6.06 1.30 0.10
N TYR A 90 -4.88 0.82 0.46
CA TYR A 90 -4.74 -0.45 1.18
C TYR A 90 -5.21 -0.35 2.63
N GLU A 91 -4.94 0.77 3.30
CA GLU A 91 -5.43 1.05 4.65
C GLU A 91 -6.96 1.12 4.70
N LEU A 92 -7.60 1.88 3.80
CA LEU A 92 -9.06 1.96 3.71
C LEU A 92 -9.71 0.61 3.38
N SER A 93 -9.04 -0.23 2.58
CA SER A 93 -9.55 -1.57 2.28
C SER A 93 -9.55 -2.46 3.51
N ALA A 94 -8.45 -2.48 4.26
CA ALA A 94 -8.35 -3.22 5.52
C ALA A 94 -9.33 -2.69 6.58
N GLU A 95 -9.40 -1.38 6.74
CA GLU A 95 -10.28 -0.71 7.70
C GLU A 95 -11.76 -0.98 7.38
N MET A 96 -12.15 -1.01 6.11
CA MET A 96 -13.53 -1.35 5.73
C MET A 96 -13.91 -2.77 6.17
N PHE A 97 -13.00 -3.74 6.03
CA PHE A 97 -13.25 -5.11 6.50
C PHE A 97 -13.24 -5.23 8.04
N SER A 98 -12.40 -4.47 8.75
CA SER A 98 -12.48 -4.29 10.22
C SER A 98 -13.88 -3.83 10.63
N GLN A 99 -14.37 -2.74 10.00
CA GLN A 99 -15.66 -2.17 10.31
C GLN A 99 -16.80 -3.14 10.02
N MET A 100 -16.73 -3.87 8.90
CA MET A 100 -17.67 -4.95 8.61
C MET A 100 -17.61 -6.04 9.68
N PHE A 101 -16.42 -6.49 10.09
CA PHE A 101 -16.28 -7.51 11.13
C PHE A 101 -16.89 -7.06 12.48
N ILE A 102 -16.64 -5.83 12.93
CA ILE A 102 -17.12 -5.31 14.21
C ILE A 102 -18.62 -5.04 14.22
N LYS A 103 -19.13 -4.37 13.18
CA LYS A 103 -20.51 -3.86 13.14
C LYS A 103 -21.50 -4.87 12.59
N HIS A 104 -21.05 -6.01 12.06
CA HIS A 104 -21.94 -7.00 11.49
C HIS A 104 -22.81 -7.63 12.59
N SER A 105 -24.13 -7.54 12.40
CA SER A 105 -25.12 -8.17 13.26
C SER A 105 -25.88 -9.24 12.48
N LYS A 106 -26.38 -10.26 13.18
CA LYS A 106 -27.10 -11.34 12.53
C LYS A 106 -28.43 -10.79 11.98
N ASN A 107 -28.62 -10.91 10.67
CA ASN A 107 -29.92 -10.63 10.05
C ASN A 107 -31.02 -11.51 10.69
N ALA A 108 -32.20 -10.94 10.91
CA ALA A 108 -33.34 -11.62 11.55
C ALA A 108 -33.65 -12.96 10.86
N ASP A 109 -33.65 -12.96 9.53
CA ASP A 109 -33.99 -14.12 8.69
C ASP A 109 -32.77 -14.99 8.30
N GLY A 110 -31.57 -14.60 8.74
CA GLY A 110 -30.32 -15.28 8.40
C GLY A 110 -30.04 -16.52 9.26
N THR A 111 -29.44 -17.55 8.66
CA THR A 111 -28.95 -18.71 9.42
C THR A 111 -27.66 -18.38 10.18
N TRP A 112 -27.45 -19.00 11.34
CA TRP A 112 -26.20 -18.88 12.10
C TRP A 112 -24.97 -19.29 11.29
N LYS A 113 -25.11 -20.29 10.42
CA LYS A 113 -24.03 -20.75 9.53
C LYS A 113 -23.65 -19.68 8.50
N GLY A 114 -24.63 -18.99 7.92
CA GLY A 114 -24.40 -17.89 6.99
C GLY A 114 -23.74 -16.69 7.67
N PHE A 115 -24.18 -16.36 8.89
CA PHE A 115 -23.58 -15.30 9.70
C PHE A 115 -22.12 -15.59 10.06
N MET A 116 -21.82 -16.81 10.51
CA MET A 116 -20.45 -17.24 10.81
C MET A 116 -19.56 -17.21 9.56
N TYR A 117 -20.09 -17.61 8.40
CA TYR A 117 -19.38 -17.52 7.13
C TYR A 117 -19.02 -16.07 6.80
N GLN A 118 -19.97 -15.15 6.90
CA GLN A 118 -19.76 -13.72 6.62
C GLN A 118 -18.72 -13.11 7.56
N ILE A 119 -18.84 -13.33 8.88
CA ILE A 119 -17.84 -12.88 9.87
C ILE A 119 -16.46 -13.42 9.52
N ARG A 120 -16.37 -14.70 9.20
CA ARG A 120 -15.10 -15.33 8.81
C ARG A 120 -14.52 -14.70 7.55
N THR A 121 -15.35 -14.43 6.54
CA THR A 121 -14.91 -13.76 5.30
C THR A 121 -14.39 -12.35 5.57
N TYR A 122 -15.08 -11.55 6.38
CA TYR A 122 -14.61 -10.21 6.72
C TYR A 122 -13.29 -10.24 7.49
N LEU A 123 -13.17 -11.14 8.48
CA LEU A 123 -11.92 -11.31 9.20
C LEU A 123 -10.80 -11.76 8.27
N GLN A 124 -11.05 -12.69 7.34
CA GLN A 124 -10.06 -13.18 6.39
C GLN A 124 -9.59 -12.11 5.41
N GLU A 125 -10.49 -11.28 4.88
CA GLU A 125 -10.11 -10.18 4.00
C GLU A 125 -9.43 -9.04 4.77
N TRP A 126 -9.77 -8.84 6.04
CA TRP A 126 -9.10 -7.88 6.91
C TRP A 126 -7.66 -8.28 7.24
N ILE A 127 -7.45 -9.51 7.73
CA ILE A 127 -6.09 -10.03 8.04
C ILE A 127 -5.22 -10.11 6.79
N LYS A 128 -5.83 -10.38 5.63
CA LYS A 128 -5.15 -10.40 4.33
C LYS A 128 -4.79 -9.00 3.86
N GLY A 129 -5.65 -8.01 4.10
CA GLY A 129 -5.38 -6.60 3.77
C GLY A 129 -4.28 -5.97 4.63
N LEU A 130 -4.06 -6.49 5.85
CA LEU A 130 -2.98 -6.07 6.77
C LEU A 130 -1.80 -7.04 6.82
N GLU A 131 -1.80 -8.05 5.96
CA GLU A 131 -0.75 -9.08 5.89
C GLU A 131 -0.36 -9.69 7.25
N VAL A 132 -1.38 -10.03 8.05
CA VAL A 132 -1.19 -10.65 9.35
C VAL A 132 -0.81 -12.12 9.14
N GLU A 133 0.48 -12.42 9.30
CA GLU A 133 1.02 -13.77 9.12
C GLU A 133 1.15 -14.54 10.43
N ARG A 134 1.35 -13.83 11.56
CA ARG A 134 1.59 -14.43 12.87
C ARG A 134 0.38 -14.34 13.78
N PHE A 135 0.21 -15.37 14.62
CA PHE A 135 -0.84 -15.40 15.62
C PHE A 135 -0.76 -14.20 16.60
N GLU A 136 0.44 -13.78 16.98
CA GLU A 136 0.66 -12.61 17.83
C GLU A 136 0.13 -11.32 17.18
N GLN A 137 0.44 -11.10 15.90
CA GLN A 137 -0.06 -9.94 15.14
C GLN A 137 -1.59 -9.94 15.03
N LEU A 138 -2.21 -11.13 14.92
CA LEU A 138 -3.67 -11.26 14.94
C LEU A 138 -4.24 -10.89 16.32
N CYS A 139 -3.61 -11.37 17.40
CA CYS A 139 -4.00 -11.03 18.76
C CYS A 139 -3.88 -9.53 19.02
N ASP A 140 -2.78 -8.90 18.60
CA ASP A 140 -2.57 -7.47 18.72
C ASP A 140 -3.61 -6.69 17.92
N LEU A 141 -3.85 -7.09 16.66
CA LEU A 141 -4.86 -6.46 15.80
C LEU A 141 -6.26 -6.48 16.44
N ILE A 142 -6.72 -7.66 16.87
CA ILE A 142 -8.04 -7.81 17.51
C ILE A 142 -8.10 -7.04 18.84
N SER A 143 -7.00 -7.03 19.61
CA SER A 143 -6.93 -6.30 20.88
C SER A 143 -6.99 -4.79 20.68
N THR A 144 -6.22 -4.26 19.73
CA THR A 144 -6.23 -2.84 19.36
C THR A 144 -7.62 -2.40 18.91
N ASP A 145 -8.30 -3.20 18.08
CA ASP A 145 -9.64 -2.84 17.60
C ASP A 145 -10.71 -2.92 18.70
N GLN A 146 -10.61 -3.90 19.61
CA GLN A 146 -11.49 -3.98 20.77
C GLN A 146 -11.28 -2.79 21.73
N ILE A 147 -10.03 -2.35 21.93
CA ILE A 147 -9.72 -1.14 22.71
C ILE A 147 -10.34 0.08 22.03
N LYS A 148 -10.12 0.27 20.72
CA LYS A 148 -10.72 1.37 19.94
C LYS A 148 -12.25 1.41 20.03
N CYS A 149 -12.93 0.26 20.12
CA CYS A 149 -14.39 0.20 20.24
C CYS A 149 -14.91 0.44 21.67
N ARG A 150 -14.09 0.16 22.69
CA ARG A 150 -14.48 0.28 24.11
C ARG A 150 -14.06 1.59 24.75
N VAL A 151 -13.11 2.30 24.14
CA VAL A 151 -12.65 3.61 24.60
C VAL A 151 -13.64 4.68 24.11
N PRO A 152 -14.27 5.47 25.02
CA PRO A 152 -15.11 6.60 24.65
C PRO A 152 -14.33 7.63 23.83
N THR A 153 -15.02 8.35 22.94
CA THR A 153 -14.43 9.38 22.06
C THR A 153 -13.63 10.42 22.84
N GLU A 154 -13.93 10.66 24.12
CA GLU A 154 -13.22 11.62 24.98
C GLU A 154 -11.76 11.25 25.31
N VAL A 155 -11.30 10.02 25.07
CA VAL A 155 -9.93 9.57 25.43
C VAL A 155 -9.01 9.43 24.19
N LYS A 156 -9.55 9.56 22.97
CA LYS A 156 -8.76 9.43 21.74
C LYS A 156 -7.71 10.53 21.53
N GLU A 157 -7.87 11.70 22.16
CA GLU A 157 -6.89 12.79 22.08
C GLU A 157 -5.61 12.53 22.92
N TYR A 158 -5.61 11.53 23.81
CA TYR A 158 -4.44 11.25 24.67
C TYR A 158 -3.48 10.18 24.13
N PHE A 159 -3.82 9.51 23.02
CA PHE A 159 -2.98 8.44 22.44
C PHE A 159 -2.18 8.87 21.21
N ILE A 160 -2.23 10.15 20.83
CA ILE A 160 -1.47 10.69 19.68
C ILE A 160 -0.16 11.38 20.11
N ASP A 161 0.11 11.53 21.41
CA ASP A 161 1.23 12.34 21.90
C ASP A 161 2.26 11.59 22.79
N GLU A 162 2.53 10.30 22.50
CA GLU A 162 3.76 9.63 22.99
C GLU A 162 4.36 8.61 22.01
#